data_AF-A0A5N6EYZ5-F1
#
_entry.id   AF-A0A5N6EYZ5-F1
#
_cell.length_a   1.000
_cell.length_b   1.000
_cell.length_c   1.000
_cell.angle_alpha   90.00
_cell.angle_beta   90.00
_cell.angle_gamma   90.00
#
_symmetry.space_group_name_H-M   'P 1'
#
loop_
_entity.id
_entity.type
_entity.pdbx_description
1 polymer ?
#
loop_
_entity_poly.entity_id
_entity_poly.type
_entity_poly.pdbx_seq_one_letter_code
_entity_poly.pdbx_strand_id
1 'polypeptide(L)'
;MLLISNEMLALLRLANHKKNPLATLDNLSWGHSFGVNHLPDVALQAYLLLNIATAVKANAKRGSADDTVRLTETQRFRYFADWALADHDYPAQNIPHRQFWNANGITDIHCSSWDPLSLETDVERAEMKTYLKMCFELLYRYDLLMRELGSDPGWMERILGILRLWGARSVTMNESGFCF
;
A
#
# COMPACT_ATOMS: atom_id res chain seq x y z
N MET A 1 12.14 -14.37 8.35
CA MET A 1 11.39 -13.18 7.90
C MET A 1 12.39 -12.05 7.64
N LEU A 2 12.83 -11.88 6.39
CA LEU A 2 13.91 -10.96 5.99
C LEU A 2 13.57 -9.46 6.14
N LEU A 3 12.28 -9.15 6.28
CA LEU A 3 11.78 -7.77 6.45
C LEU A 3 11.95 -7.19 7.86
N ILE A 4 12.06 -8.04 8.90
CA ILE A 4 12.18 -7.60 10.30
C ILE A 4 13.65 -7.27 10.66
N SER A 5 14.62 -7.90 10.01
CA SER A 5 16.02 -7.87 10.44
C SER A 5 16.86 -6.73 9.84
N ASN A 6 16.24 -5.71 9.22
CA ASN A 6 16.93 -4.55 8.65
C ASN A 6 18.02 -4.93 7.62
N GLU A 7 17.77 -5.98 6.83
CA GLU A 7 18.73 -6.57 5.89
C GLU A 7 18.84 -5.80 4.56
N MET A 8 18.62 -4.48 4.57
CA MET A 8 18.78 -3.64 3.37
C MET A 8 20.17 -3.76 2.77
N LEU A 9 21.19 -3.98 3.59
CA LEU A 9 22.55 -4.23 3.11
C LEU A 9 22.64 -5.50 2.25
N ALA A 10 21.96 -6.57 2.62
CA ALA A 10 21.94 -7.80 1.83
C ALA A 10 21.24 -7.59 0.48
N LEU A 11 20.12 -6.85 0.49
CA LEU A 11 19.37 -6.50 -0.71
C LEU A 11 20.19 -5.63 -1.67
N LEU A 12 20.86 -4.59 -1.16
CA LEU A 12 21.73 -3.71 -1.94
C LEU A 12 22.96 -4.45 -2.48
N ARG A 13 23.52 -5.40 -1.72
CA ARG A 13 24.59 -6.29 -2.20
C ARG A 13 24.12 -7.17 -3.36
N LEU A 14 22.90 -7.70 -3.28
CA LEU A 14 22.30 -8.48 -4.36
C LEU A 14 22.04 -7.62 -5.61
N ALA A 15 21.55 -6.40 -5.43
CA ALA A 15 21.33 -5.43 -6.51
C ALA A 15 22.62 -5.10 -7.28
N ASN A 16 23.75 -5.02 -6.57
CA ASN A 16 25.07 -4.72 -7.15
C ASN A 16 25.86 -5.96 -7.60
N HIS A 17 25.31 -7.17 -7.43
CA HIS A 17 26.06 -8.38 -7.72
C HIS A 17 26.10 -8.66 -9.23
N LYS A 18 27.30 -8.71 -9.82
CA LYS A 18 27.51 -8.86 -11.28
C LYS A 18 26.79 -10.04 -11.96
N LYS A 19 26.47 -11.10 -11.21
CA LYS A 19 25.76 -12.30 -11.72
C LYS A 19 24.27 -12.33 -11.39
N ASN A 20 23.75 -11.33 -10.68
CA ASN A 20 22.35 -11.26 -10.31
C ASN A 20 21.69 -10.09 -11.04
N PRO A 21 20.91 -10.33 -12.10
CA PRO A 21 20.20 -9.27 -12.81
C PRO A 21 18.92 -8.90 -12.04
N LEU A 22 19.04 -8.41 -10.80
CA LEU A 22 17.87 -8.10 -9.98
C LEU A 22 16.93 -7.10 -10.66
N ALA A 23 17.49 -6.16 -11.43
CA ALA A 23 16.74 -5.22 -12.26
C ALA A 23 15.81 -5.90 -13.29
N THR A 24 16.14 -7.10 -13.78
CA THR A 24 15.27 -7.81 -14.74
C THR A 24 14.05 -8.47 -14.08
N LEU A 25 14.00 -8.50 -12.75
CA LEU A 25 12.85 -9.01 -11.98
C LEU A 25 11.83 -7.93 -11.64
N ASP A 26 12.08 -6.67 -12.02
CA ASP A 26 11.21 -5.55 -11.68
C ASP A 26 9.79 -5.77 -12.23
N ASN A 27 9.65 -6.25 -13.47
CA ASN A 27 8.35 -6.43 -14.14
C ASN A 27 8.00 -7.89 -14.44
N LEU A 28 8.53 -8.83 -13.64
CA LEU A 28 8.15 -10.23 -13.77
C LEU A 28 6.64 -10.36 -13.41
N SER A 29 5.88 -11.15 -14.17
CA SER A 29 4.47 -11.41 -13.90
C SER A 29 4.05 -12.75 -14.49
N TRP A 30 3.44 -13.64 -13.71
CA TRP A 30 3.02 -14.99 -14.13
C TRP A 30 1.54 -15.24 -13.79
N GLY A 31 0.63 -14.57 -14.51
CA GLY A 31 -0.83 -14.74 -14.35
C GLY A 31 -1.41 -14.04 -13.09
N HIS A 32 -0.68 -14.12 -11.98
CA HIS A 32 -0.80 -13.25 -10.82
C HIS A 32 0.57 -12.57 -10.59
N SER A 33 0.50 -11.36 -10.06
CA SER A 33 1.60 -10.40 -9.99
C SER A 33 2.79 -10.89 -9.13
N PHE A 34 3.96 -11.08 -9.72
CA PHE A 34 5.16 -11.61 -9.03
C PHE A 34 6.40 -10.76 -9.36
N GLY A 35 6.75 -9.79 -8.52
CA GLY A 35 7.83 -8.85 -8.81
C GLY A 35 8.13 -7.93 -7.63
N VAL A 36 9.32 -7.32 -7.65
CA VAL A 36 9.73 -6.37 -6.61
C VAL A 36 8.86 -5.11 -6.65
N ASN A 37 8.34 -4.76 -7.84
CA ASN A 37 7.41 -3.67 -8.10
C ASN A 37 6.05 -3.78 -7.39
N HIS A 38 5.67 -4.96 -6.89
CA HIS A 38 4.38 -5.18 -6.22
C HIS A 38 4.42 -4.98 -4.71
N LEU A 39 5.60 -5.13 -4.10
CA LEU A 39 5.81 -4.80 -2.68
C LEU A 39 5.35 -3.36 -2.34
N PRO A 40 5.72 -2.33 -3.11
CA PRO A 40 5.26 -0.97 -2.83
C PRO A 40 3.79 -0.73 -3.18
N ASP A 41 3.17 -1.50 -4.07
CA ASP A 41 1.80 -1.24 -4.54
C ASP A 41 0.79 -1.35 -3.41
N VAL A 42 0.85 -2.44 -2.64
CA VAL A 42 -0.08 -2.67 -1.53
C VAL A 42 0.16 -1.68 -0.41
N ALA A 43 1.43 -1.39 -0.11
CA ALA A 43 1.79 -0.39 0.88
C ALA A 43 1.31 1.02 0.50
N LEU A 44 1.46 1.41 -0.76
CA LEU A 44 1.03 2.70 -1.28
C LEU A 44 -0.49 2.82 -1.26
N GLN A 45 -1.20 1.80 -1.73
CA GLN A 45 -2.66 1.76 -1.71
C GLN A 45 -3.19 1.84 -0.27
N ALA A 46 -2.66 1.04 0.65
CA ALA A 46 -3.07 1.09 2.05
C ALA A 46 -2.82 2.48 2.67
N TYR A 47 -1.64 3.04 2.43
CA TYR A 47 -1.26 4.35 2.96
C TYR A 47 -2.18 5.46 2.43
N LEU A 48 -2.39 5.51 1.11
CA LEU A 48 -3.27 6.51 0.50
C LEU A 48 -4.72 6.33 0.94
N LEU A 49 -5.22 5.09 0.98
CA LEU A 49 -6.62 4.80 1.31
C LEU A 49 -6.95 5.28 2.72
N LEU A 50 -6.09 4.94 3.69
CA LEU A 50 -6.25 5.34 5.09
C LEU A 50 -6.15 6.85 5.28
N ASN A 51 -5.12 7.49 4.71
CA ASN A 51 -4.92 8.94 4.89
C ASN A 51 -6.03 9.75 4.21
N ILE A 52 -6.43 9.38 3.00
CA ILE A 52 -7.49 10.10 2.28
C ILE A 52 -8.84 9.88 2.95
N ALA A 53 -9.20 8.65 3.31
CA ALA A 53 -10.47 8.39 3.97
C ALA A 53 -10.56 9.10 5.33
N THR A 54 -9.46 9.14 6.09
CA THR A 54 -9.38 9.91 7.34
C THR A 54 -9.57 11.40 7.08
N ALA A 55 -8.89 11.96 6.06
CA ALA A 55 -9.02 13.37 5.71
C ALA A 55 -10.44 13.72 5.24
N VAL A 56 -11.07 12.86 4.43
CA VAL A 56 -12.46 13.04 3.98
C VAL A 56 -13.41 13.08 5.16
N LYS A 57 -13.33 12.10 6.07
CA LYS A 57 -14.18 12.05 7.27
C LYS A 57 -13.94 13.26 8.20
N ALA A 58 -12.68 13.66 8.39
CA ALA A 58 -12.34 14.82 9.21
C ALA A 58 -12.86 16.16 8.64
N ASN A 59 -13.05 16.25 7.32
CA ASN A 59 -13.58 17.44 6.64
C ASN A 59 -15.08 17.31 6.31
N ALA A 60 -15.73 16.22 6.74
CA ALA A 60 -17.14 15.99 6.45
C ALA A 60 -18.02 17.00 7.18
N LYS A 61 -19.11 17.42 6.50
CA LYS A 61 -20.17 18.17 7.18
C LYS A 61 -20.88 17.25 8.15
N ARG A 62 -21.05 17.68 9.40
CA ARG A 62 -21.76 16.89 10.42
C ARG A 62 -23.11 16.39 9.89
N GLY A 63 -23.35 15.09 9.99
CA GLY A 63 -24.55 14.42 9.48
C GLY A 63 -24.55 14.13 7.97
N SER A 64 -23.46 14.37 7.24
CA SER A 64 -23.32 13.89 5.86
C SER A 64 -22.97 12.40 5.83
N ALA A 65 -23.12 11.77 4.66
CA ALA A 65 -22.69 10.40 4.44
C ALA A 65 -21.20 10.19 4.78
N ASP A 66 -20.36 11.19 4.50
CA ASP A 66 -18.92 11.17 4.77
C ASP A 66 -18.59 11.25 6.27
N ASP A 67 -19.46 11.83 7.10
CA ASP A 67 -19.30 11.93 8.55
C ASP A 67 -19.49 10.57 9.23
N THR A 68 -20.44 9.78 8.71
CA THR A 68 -20.77 8.45 9.22
C THR A 68 -20.10 7.31 8.44
N VAL A 69 -19.21 7.63 7.50
CA VAL A 69 -18.60 6.63 6.62
C VAL A 69 -17.76 5.63 7.41
N ARG A 70 -17.90 4.36 7.04
CA ARG A 70 -17.06 3.25 7.46
C ARG A 70 -16.20 2.83 6.29
N LEU A 71 -14.88 2.85 6.46
CA LEU A 71 -13.98 2.50 5.36
C LEU A 71 -14.23 1.07 4.88
N THR A 72 -14.42 0.16 5.83
CA THR A 72 -14.68 -1.27 5.60
C THR A 72 -15.89 -1.57 4.71
N GLU A 73 -16.87 -0.67 4.71
CA GLU A 73 -18.09 -0.82 3.91
C GLU A 73 -17.93 -0.29 2.48
N THR A 74 -16.86 0.46 2.19
CA THR A 74 -16.64 1.05 0.85
C THR A 74 -16.22 -0.02 -0.17
N GLN A 75 -16.65 0.14 -1.42
CA GLN A 75 -16.22 -0.74 -2.52
C GLN A 75 -14.70 -0.71 -2.72
N ARG A 76 -14.05 0.44 -2.47
CA ARG A 76 -12.61 0.61 -2.61
C ARG A 76 -11.83 -0.18 -1.57
N PHE A 77 -12.31 -0.21 -0.34
CA PHE A 77 -11.71 -1.05 0.69
C PHE A 77 -11.86 -2.54 0.39
N ARG A 78 -13.04 -2.97 -0.08
CA ARG A 78 -13.24 -4.38 -0.48
C ARG A 78 -12.28 -4.78 -1.59
N TYR A 79 -12.19 -3.98 -2.66
CA TYR A 79 -11.22 -4.22 -3.73
C TYR A 79 -9.77 -4.27 -3.23
N PHE A 80 -9.41 -3.38 -2.29
CA PHE A 80 -8.11 -3.43 -1.64
C PHE A 80 -7.93 -4.73 -0.86
N ALA A 81 -8.89 -5.14 -0.05
CA ALA A 81 -8.82 -6.35 0.77
C ALA A 81 -8.71 -7.63 -0.09
N ASP A 82 -9.56 -7.74 -1.11
CA ASP A 82 -9.59 -8.86 -2.07
C ASP A 82 -8.22 -9.05 -2.73
N TRP A 83 -7.50 -7.97 -3.02
CA TRP A 83 -6.18 -8.05 -3.65
C TRP A 83 -5.04 -8.19 -2.63
N ALA A 84 -5.03 -7.35 -1.60
CA ALA A 84 -3.93 -7.22 -0.64
C ALA A 84 -3.84 -8.40 0.32
N LEU A 85 -4.97 -9.05 0.61
CA LEU A 85 -5.08 -10.07 1.65
C LEU A 85 -5.29 -11.49 1.09
N ALA A 86 -5.57 -11.62 -0.20
CA ALA A 86 -5.74 -12.91 -0.84
C ALA A 86 -4.44 -13.71 -0.91
N ASP A 87 -4.60 -15.03 -0.95
CA ASP A 87 -3.53 -15.99 -1.18
C ASP A 87 -3.42 -16.28 -2.68
N HIS A 88 -2.66 -15.44 -3.40
CA HIS A 88 -2.55 -15.55 -4.86
C HIS A 88 -1.68 -16.71 -5.32
N ASP A 89 -0.61 -17.05 -4.58
CA ASP A 89 0.32 -18.15 -4.90
C ASP A 89 1.24 -18.42 -3.69
N TYR A 90 0.68 -18.98 -2.61
CA TYR A 90 1.34 -19.24 -1.31
C TYR A 90 1.46 -17.97 -0.43
N PRO A 91 1.46 -18.10 0.92
CA PRO A 91 1.53 -16.96 1.84
C PRO A 91 2.88 -16.21 1.87
N ALA A 92 3.62 -16.16 0.77
CA ALA A 92 4.89 -15.44 0.65
C ALA A 92 4.74 -13.93 0.41
N GLN A 93 3.60 -13.48 -0.15
CA GLN A 93 3.37 -12.08 -0.51
C GLN A 93 2.53 -11.33 0.55
N ASN A 94 2.65 -10.01 0.62
CA ASN A 94 1.83 -9.13 1.48
C ASN A 94 1.73 -9.55 2.95
N ILE A 95 2.73 -10.28 3.47
CA ILE A 95 2.78 -10.79 4.84
C ILE A 95 2.47 -9.70 5.88
N PRO A 96 3.12 -8.52 5.87
CA PRO A 96 2.87 -7.53 6.91
C PRO A 96 1.46 -6.93 6.84
N HIS A 97 0.86 -6.86 5.64
CA HIS A 97 -0.53 -6.44 5.48
C HIS A 97 -1.48 -7.46 6.08
N ARG A 98 -1.35 -8.74 5.71
CA ARG A 98 -2.18 -9.82 6.26
C ARG A 98 -2.04 -9.94 7.77
N GLN A 99 -0.83 -9.83 8.31
CA GLN A 99 -0.62 -9.86 9.76
C GLN A 99 -1.43 -8.77 10.49
N PHE A 100 -1.40 -7.53 9.98
CA PHE A 100 -2.13 -6.42 10.61
C PHE A 100 -3.65 -6.55 10.42
N TRP A 101 -4.12 -6.75 9.19
CA TRP A 101 -5.57 -6.75 8.91
C TRP A 101 -6.26 -8.00 9.47
N ASN A 102 -5.65 -9.18 9.39
CA ASN A 102 -6.24 -10.40 9.93
C ASN A 102 -6.36 -10.35 11.46
N ALA A 103 -5.41 -9.72 12.15
CA ALA A 103 -5.49 -9.51 13.59
C ALA A 103 -6.69 -8.62 14.00
N ASN A 104 -7.16 -7.77 13.08
CA ASN A 104 -8.35 -6.94 13.23
C ASN A 104 -9.62 -7.59 12.63
N GLY A 105 -9.56 -8.89 12.27
CA GLY A 105 -10.69 -9.63 11.72
C GLY A 105 -11.03 -9.27 10.27
N ILE A 106 -10.09 -8.70 9.52
CA ILE A 106 -10.27 -8.37 8.11
C ILE A 106 -9.42 -9.31 7.26
N THR A 107 -10.06 -9.97 6.30
CA THR A 107 -9.48 -10.90 5.34
C THR A 107 -9.99 -10.55 3.93
N ASP A 108 -9.55 -11.27 2.92
CA ASP A 108 -10.01 -11.16 1.53
C ASP A 108 -11.48 -11.56 1.33
N ILE A 109 -12.03 -12.43 2.17
CA ILE A 109 -13.42 -12.91 2.05
C ILE A 109 -14.35 -12.41 3.16
N HIS A 110 -13.80 -11.86 4.23
CA HIS A 110 -14.54 -11.49 5.42
C HIS A 110 -14.03 -10.18 6.02
N CYS A 111 -14.96 -9.29 6.36
CA CYS A 111 -14.69 -8.05 7.07
C CYS A 111 -15.49 -8.04 8.37
N SER A 112 -14.80 -7.92 9.51
CA SER A 112 -15.42 -7.79 10.83
C SER A 112 -16.12 -6.43 11.00
N SER A 113 -16.74 -6.21 12.16
CA SER A 113 -17.32 -4.91 12.52
C SER A 113 -16.27 -3.87 12.93
N TRP A 114 -14.98 -4.19 12.96
CA TRP A 114 -13.92 -3.23 13.24
C TRP A 114 -13.72 -2.28 12.07
N ASP A 115 -13.45 -1.00 12.33
CA ASP A 115 -13.25 -0.01 11.26
C ASP A 115 -12.08 0.93 11.56
N PRO A 116 -11.14 1.11 10.62
CA PRO A 116 -9.94 1.91 10.84
C PRO A 116 -10.23 3.42 10.93
N LEU A 117 -11.44 3.89 10.59
CA LEU A 117 -11.85 5.29 10.78
C LEU A 117 -12.62 5.51 12.09
N SER A 118 -12.65 4.51 12.97
CA SER A 118 -13.40 4.53 14.23
C SER A 118 -12.53 4.04 15.40
N LEU A 119 -11.25 4.44 15.42
CA LEU A 119 -10.29 4.04 16.46
C LEU A 119 -10.60 4.76 17.78
N GLU A 120 -11.06 4.02 18.79
CA GLU A 120 -11.52 4.60 20.05
C GLU A 120 -10.38 4.68 21.08
N THR A 121 -9.50 3.69 21.11
CA THR A 121 -8.46 3.54 22.14
C THR A 121 -7.09 4.06 21.68
N ASP A 122 -6.23 4.42 22.64
CA ASP A 122 -4.83 4.78 22.36
C ASP A 122 -4.04 3.61 21.79
N VAL A 123 -4.40 2.38 22.19
CA VAL A 123 -3.79 1.14 21.69
C VAL A 123 -4.07 1.00 20.19
N GLU A 124 -5.33 1.09 19.77
CA GLU A 124 -5.70 1.02 18.35
C GLU A 124 -5.03 2.12 17.51
N ARG A 125 -4.96 3.34 18.05
CA ARG A 125 -4.23 4.44 17.39
C ARG A 125 -2.73 4.16 17.26
N ALA A 126 -2.11 3.58 18.29
CA ALA A 126 -0.70 3.21 18.26
C ALA A 126 -0.41 2.06 17.27
N GLU A 127 -1.28 1.07 17.22
CA GLU A 127 -1.20 -0.06 16.28
C GLU A 127 -1.37 0.42 14.84
N MET A 128 -2.38 1.24 14.56
CA MET A 128 -2.57 1.86 13.24
C MET A 128 -1.36 2.70 12.83
N LYS A 129 -0.80 3.49 13.74
CA LYS A 129 0.41 4.28 13.48
C LYS A 129 1.61 3.37 13.16
N THR A 130 1.72 2.23 13.83
CA THR A 130 2.77 1.24 13.57
C THR A 130 2.61 0.61 12.19
N TYR A 131 1.38 0.28 11.81
CA TYR A 131 1.06 -0.21 10.47
C TYR A 131 1.39 0.81 9.38
N LEU A 132 1.00 2.08 9.55
CA LEU A 132 1.33 3.16 8.60
C LEU A 132 2.84 3.38 8.47
N LYS A 133 3.60 3.29 9.57
CA LYS A 133 5.07 3.34 9.55
C LYS A 133 5.65 2.18 8.74
N MET A 134 5.13 0.97 8.93
CA MET A 134 5.55 -0.20 8.16
C MET A 134 5.27 0.00 6.66
N CYS A 135 4.10 0.51 6.28
CA CYS A 135 3.80 0.85 4.88
C CYS A 135 4.82 1.87 4.34
N PHE A 136 5.10 2.94 5.08
CA PHE A 136 6.09 3.93 4.65
C PHE A 136 7.51 3.34 4.53
N GLU A 137 7.91 2.47 5.45
CA GLU A 137 9.19 1.78 5.41
C GLU A 137 9.32 0.88 4.17
N LEU A 138 8.26 0.17 3.78
CA LEU A 138 8.22 -0.60 2.53
C LEU A 138 8.43 0.30 1.31
N LEU A 139 7.71 1.42 1.23
CA LEU A 139 7.83 2.38 0.14
C LEU A 139 9.25 2.96 0.06
N TYR A 140 9.82 3.36 1.20
CA TYR A 140 11.15 3.92 1.27
C TYR A 140 12.23 2.91 0.86
N ARG A 141 12.13 1.66 1.32
CA ARG A 141 13.07 0.59 0.96
C ARG A 141 13.01 0.26 -0.53
N TYR A 142 11.81 0.24 -1.11
CA TYR A 142 11.63 0.07 -2.54
C TYR A 142 12.23 1.24 -3.33
N ASP A 143 11.96 2.49 -2.93
CA ASP A 143 12.54 3.68 -3.55
C ASP A 143 14.08 3.61 -3.58
N LEU A 144 14.70 3.27 -2.45
CA LEU A 144 16.15 3.12 -2.35
C LEU A 144 16.67 2.03 -3.29
N LEU A 145 16.00 0.88 -3.33
CA LEU A 145 16.40 -0.23 -4.20
C LEU A 145 16.31 0.16 -5.68
N MET A 146 15.22 0.78 -6.11
CA MET A 146 15.04 1.17 -7.51
C MET A 146 16.10 2.18 -7.94
N ARG A 147 16.40 3.17 -7.08
CA ARG A 147 17.47 4.14 -7.33
C ARG A 147 18.84 3.48 -7.42
N GLU A 148 19.13 2.51 -6.56
CA GLU A 148 20.38 1.75 -6.60
C GLU A 148 20.51 0.95 -7.90
N LEU A 149 19.39 0.43 -8.43
CA LEU A 149 19.32 -0.24 -9.72
C LEU A 149 19.31 0.74 -10.91
N GLY A 150 19.49 2.05 -10.68
CA GLY A 150 19.48 3.07 -11.73
C GLY A 150 18.09 3.29 -12.37
N SER A 151 17.02 2.92 -11.68
CA SER A 151 15.64 2.96 -12.16
C SER A 151 14.79 3.98 -11.39
N ASP A 152 13.77 4.54 -12.05
CA ASP A 152 12.76 5.39 -11.39
C ASP A 152 11.67 4.50 -10.76
N PRO A 153 11.36 4.64 -9.46
CA PRO A 153 10.24 3.94 -8.84
C PRO A 153 8.86 4.32 -9.40
N GLY A 154 8.74 5.43 -10.14
CA GLY A 154 7.51 5.81 -10.85
C GLY A 154 6.38 6.28 -9.92
N TRP A 155 6.73 6.88 -8.77
CA TRP A 155 5.75 7.23 -7.73
C TRP A 155 4.63 8.13 -8.22
N MET A 156 4.97 9.11 -9.07
CA MET A 156 3.98 10.03 -9.62
C MET A 156 2.89 9.25 -10.36
N GLU A 157 3.27 8.43 -11.34
CA GLU A 157 2.34 7.64 -12.14
C GLU A 157 1.48 6.69 -11.29
N ARG A 158 2.10 6.02 -10.31
CA ARG A 158 1.41 5.13 -9.38
C ARG A 158 0.38 5.86 -8.52
N ILE A 159 0.76 6.98 -7.90
CA ILE A 159 -0.13 7.80 -7.06
C ILE A 159 -1.30 8.33 -7.90
N LEU A 160 -1.02 8.87 -9.09
CA LEU A 160 -2.06 9.38 -9.98
C LEU A 160 -2.97 8.26 -10.49
N GLY A 161 -2.42 7.07 -10.79
CA GLY A 161 -3.17 5.89 -11.16
C GLY A 161 -4.17 5.49 -10.09
N ILE A 162 -3.73 5.42 -8.83
CA ILE A 162 -4.58 5.09 -7.67
C ILE A 162 -5.66 6.16 -7.49
N LEU A 163 -5.29 7.44 -7.49
CA LEU A 163 -6.24 8.54 -7.31
C LEU A 163 -7.29 8.58 -8.43
N ARG A 164 -6.90 8.34 -9.68
CA ARG A 164 -7.85 8.20 -10.81
C ARG A 164 -8.76 6.99 -10.65
N LEU A 165 -8.22 5.85 -10.23
CA LEU A 165 -9.01 4.66 -9.94
C LEU A 165 -10.04 4.93 -8.84
N TRP A 166 -9.75 5.86 -7.92
CA TRP A 166 -10.67 6.29 -6.86
C TRP A 166 -11.59 7.46 -7.27
N GLY A 167 -11.53 7.90 -8.53
CA GLY A 167 -12.44 8.90 -9.08
C GLY A 167 -11.95 10.35 -9.00
N ALA A 168 -10.71 10.59 -8.57
CA ALA A 168 -10.10 11.91 -8.66
C ALA A 168 -9.94 12.29 -10.14
N ARG A 169 -10.44 13.48 -10.50
CA ARG A 169 -10.25 14.04 -11.85
C ARG A 169 -8.96 14.84 -11.85
N SER A 170 -8.04 14.52 -12.77
CA SER A 170 -6.83 15.34 -12.99
C SER A 170 -7.22 16.70 -13.54
N VAL A 171 -6.75 17.79 -12.92
CA VAL A 171 -7.17 19.15 -13.29
C VAL A 171 -6.36 19.71 -14.45
N THR A 172 -5.11 19.30 -14.67
CA THR A 172 -4.30 19.73 -15.84
C THR A 172 -3.13 18.77 -16.18
N MET A 173 -2.83 18.63 -17.47
CA MET A 173 -1.49 18.25 -17.97
C MET A 173 -0.66 19.54 -18.07
N ASN A 174 0.52 19.58 -17.46
CA ASN A 174 1.54 20.58 -17.79
C ASN A 174 2.73 19.90 -18.46
N GLU A 175 3.70 20.68 -18.95
CA GLU A 175 4.88 20.20 -19.68
C GLU A 175 5.75 19.20 -18.87
N SER A 176 5.51 19.08 -17.56
CA SER A 176 6.21 18.18 -16.63
C SER A 176 5.37 16.99 -16.14
N GLY A 177 4.12 16.83 -16.61
CA GLY A 177 3.28 15.66 -16.31
C GLY A 177 1.91 16.01 -15.68
N PHE A 178 1.38 15.09 -14.89
CA PHE A 178 0.06 15.22 -14.26
C PHE A 178 0.16 15.91 -12.89
N CYS A 179 -0.76 16.83 -12.60
CA CYS A 179 -0.93 17.43 -11.27
C CYS A 179 -2.42 17.35 -10.82
N PHE A 180 -2.63 17.28 -9.50
CA PHE A 180 -3.96 17.33 -8.86
C PHE A 180 -4.21 18.68 -8.22
#